data_AF-A0A0Q2UHA1-F1
#
_entry.id   AF-A0A0Q2UHA1-F1
#
_cell.length_a   1.000
_cell.length_b   1.000
_cell.length_c   1.000
_cell.angle_alpha   90.00
_cell.angle_beta   90.00
_cell.angle_gamma   90.00
#
_symmetry.space_group_name_H-M   'P 1'
#
loop_
_entity.id
_entity.type
_entity.pdbx_description
1 polymer ?
#
loop_
_entity_poly.entity_id
_entity_poly.type
_entity_poly.pdbx_seq_one_letter_code
_entity_poly.pdbx_strand_id
1 'polypeptide(L)'
;MSSILTNNGAMVALQTLKSINSNLGKTQEMISTGKAVSSAKDNAAVWSISKQMDSDVKGFKAISESLGLGLSTVAVARNAAETVTDLLTDIKGKIVAAQEENVDRNKIQTDITALTDQIKSVVGAAQFNGLNLVDGSSTDSVDILSSLDRGLDGSVTPARIEVSRSNLSVTEPATAAVYGGSTFGTEPEAAALISGTGTTEFDGSAPDGTDLTTVAASGGTEAITIGETYEGASYQIVLDDIAVNVVGGGTTTGSRTFEYVASATDGTADVARNLNAQISAFFGAATDPADAYSVAIDPNDSSSLIITNGSSAGIVVGLAAEFGGTPGSSTATGGLGALATLDVTTDGGATGALAAIDDLIEKSIDAAASFGSAQGRIETQSNFISNLTDSIKSGIGTLVDANMEEASARLQALQVQQQLGVQSLSIANQAPQSILSLFR
;
A
#
# COMPACT_ATOMS: atom_id res chain seq x y z
N MET A 1 -53.59 -67.70 -15.75
CA MET A 1 -52.48 -68.67 -15.90
C MET A 1 -51.64 -68.65 -14.63
N SER A 2 -52.01 -69.44 -13.63
CA SER A 2 -51.16 -69.64 -12.45
C SER A 2 -50.14 -70.74 -12.74
N SER A 3 -48.86 -70.38 -12.69
CA SER A 3 -47.76 -71.35 -12.72
C SER A 3 -47.29 -71.59 -11.28
N ILE A 4 -47.07 -72.85 -10.90
CA ILE A 4 -46.52 -73.21 -9.58
C ILE A 4 -45.01 -72.94 -9.51
N LEU A 5 -44.33 -73.00 -10.66
CA LEU A 5 -42.87 -72.86 -10.77
C LEU A 5 -42.41 -71.40 -10.82
N THR A 6 -43.30 -70.46 -11.15
CA THR A 6 -42.92 -69.04 -11.29
C THR A 6 -44.07 -68.15 -10.82
N ASN A 7 -43.78 -67.34 -9.79
CA ASN A 7 -44.73 -66.38 -9.25
C ASN A 7 -44.40 -64.98 -9.73
N ASN A 8 -45.03 -64.57 -10.84
CA ASN A 8 -44.80 -63.25 -11.42
C ASN A 8 -45.25 -62.11 -10.50
N GLY A 9 -46.33 -62.30 -9.73
CA GLY A 9 -46.80 -61.31 -8.75
C GLY A 9 -45.79 -61.05 -7.64
N ALA A 10 -45.15 -62.09 -7.12
CA ALA A 10 -44.09 -61.96 -6.12
C ALA A 10 -42.81 -61.32 -6.69
N MET A 11 -42.46 -61.58 -7.95
CA MET A 11 -41.30 -60.93 -8.60
C MET A 11 -41.51 -59.42 -8.78
N VAL A 12 -42.70 -59.02 -9.23
CA VAL A 12 -43.06 -57.59 -9.36
C VAL A 12 -43.10 -56.92 -7.98
N ALA A 13 -43.71 -57.56 -6.98
CA ALA A 13 -43.71 -57.05 -5.61
C ALA A 13 -42.30 -56.89 -5.04
N LEU A 14 -41.38 -57.83 -5.32
CA LEU A 14 -39.98 -57.75 -4.91
C LEU A 14 -39.22 -56.63 -5.63
N GLN A 15 -39.45 -56.42 -6.94
CA GLN A 15 -38.87 -55.30 -7.68
C GLN A 15 -39.33 -53.96 -7.10
N THR A 16 -40.63 -53.81 -6.81
CA THR A 16 -41.20 -52.63 -6.16
C THR A 16 -40.60 -52.42 -4.77
N LEU A 17 -40.47 -53.47 -3.97
CA LEU A 17 -39.84 -53.40 -2.63
C LEU A 17 -38.35 -53.00 -2.70
N LYS A 18 -37.60 -53.52 -3.68
CA LYS A 18 -36.20 -53.09 -3.92
C LYS A 18 -36.11 -51.61 -4.30
N SER A 19 -37.03 -51.12 -5.12
CA SER A 19 -37.12 -49.69 -5.48
C SER A 19 -37.45 -48.82 -4.26
N ILE A 20 -38.44 -49.21 -3.44
CA ILE A 20 -38.78 -48.52 -2.18
C ILE A 20 -37.58 -48.48 -1.24
N ASN A 21 -36.89 -49.61 -1.03
CA ASN A 21 -35.70 -49.66 -0.18
C ASN A 21 -34.56 -48.77 -0.69
N SER A 22 -34.33 -48.73 -2.02
CA SER A 22 -33.34 -47.83 -2.60
C SER A 22 -33.70 -46.35 -2.38
N ASN A 23 -34.98 -45.98 -2.55
CA ASN A 23 -35.45 -44.62 -2.32
C ASN A 23 -35.42 -44.24 -0.84
N LEU A 24 -35.70 -45.18 0.06
CA LEU A 24 -35.62 -45.00 1.51
C LEU A 24 -34.17 -44.73 1.92
N GLY A 25 -33.21 -45.49 1.40
CA GLY A 25 -31.78 -45.25 1.61
C GLY A 25 -31.33 -43.86 1.12
N LYS A 26 -31.78 -43.43 -0.07
CA LYS A 26 -31.48 -42.07 -0.58
C LYS A 26 -32.07 -40.97 0.30
N THR A 27 -33.33 -41.10 0.73
CA THR A 27 -33.96 -40.10 1.60
C THR A 27 -33.30 -40.05 2.98
N GLN A 28 -32.87 -41.19 3.51
CA GLN A 28 -32.07 -41.24 4.75
C GLN A 28 -30.72 -40.53 4.58
N GLU A 29 -30.04 -40.70 3.44
CA GLU A 29 -28.80 -40.00 3.13
C GLU A 29 -29.01 -38.49 3.03
N MET A 30 -30.08 -38.04 2.35
CA MET A 30 -30.42 -36.61 2.27
C MET A 30 -30.70 -36.00 3.64
N ILE A 31 -31.44 -36.71 4.50
CA ILE A 31 -31.72 -36.24 5.88
C ILE A 31 -30.45 -36.25 6.72
N SER A 32 -29.59 -37.25 6.58
CA SER A 32 -28.36 -37.37 7.37
C SER A 32 -27.30 -36.36 6.97
N THR A 33 -27.24 -35.99 5.68
CA THR A 33 -26.23 -35.06 5.14
C THR A 33 -26.73 -33.62 5.04
N GLY A 34 -28.05 -33.43 5.11
CA GLY A 34 -28.71 -32.15 4.84
C GLY A 34 -28.71 -31.76 3.36
N LYS A 35 -28.20 -32.60 2.46
CA LYS A 35 -27.91 -32.26 1.06
C LYS A 35 -28.68 -33.15 0.09
N ALA A 36 -29.28 -32.54 -0.92
CA ALA A 36 -29.88 -33.23 -2.06
C ALA A 36 -28.82 -33.83 -2.99
N VAL A 37 -27.64 -33.19 -3.09
CA VAL A 37 -26.50 -33.68 -3.90
C VAL A 37 -25.27 -33.83 -3.00
N SER A 38 -25.12 -35.00 -2.37
CA SER A 38 -24.00 -35.28 -1.47
C SER A 38 -22.73 -35.69 -2.23
N SER A 39 -22.90 -36.47 -3.30
CA SER A 39 -21.81 -37.07 -4.06
C SER A 39 -21.91 -36.81 -5.56
N ALA A 40 -20.79 -36.99 -6.28
CA ALA A 40 -20.78 -36.91 -7.74
C ALA A 40 -21.67 -37.96 -8.43
N LYS A 41 -22.08 -39.01 -7.71
CA LYS A 41 -23.01 -40.03 -8.21
C LYS A 41 -24.44 -39.52 -8.30
N ASP A 42 -24.80 -38.54 -7.47
CA ASP A 42 -26.17 -38.01 -7.42
C ASP A 42 -26.41 -37.02 -8.56
N ASN A 43 -25.45 -36.10 -8.77
CA ASN A 43 -25.40 -35.22 -9.93
C ASN A 43 -23.99 -34.66 -10.12
N ALA A 44 -23.23 -35.20 -11.09
CA ALA A 44 -21.84 -34.83 -11.31
C ALA A 44 -21.66 -33.34 -11.66
N ALA A 45 -22.57 -32.76 -12.45
CA ALA A 45 -22.48 -31.36 -12.86
C ALA A 45 -22.66 -30.42 -11.65
N VAL A 46 -23.76 -30.56 -10.91
CA VAL A 46 -24.05 -29.73 -9.72
C VAL A 46 -23.00 -29.94 -8.62
N TRP A 47 -22.54 -31.17 -8.43
CA TRP A 47 -21.48 -31.47 -7.48
C TRP A 47 -20.15 -30.78 -7.83
N SER A 48 -19.76 -30.78 -9.11
CA SER A 48 -18.52 -30.12 -9.54
C SER A 48 -18.55 -28.60 -9.37
N ILE A 49 -19.67 -27.96 -9.74
CA ILE A 49 -19.87 -26.51 -9.59
C ILE A 49 -19.85 -26.14 -8.10
N SER A 50 -20.62 -26.84 -7.27
CA SER A 50 -20.67 -26.56 -5.83
C SER A 50 -19.35 -26.80 -5.11
N LYS A 51 -18.55 -27.78 -5.54
CA LYS A 51 -17.19 -27.99 -4.99
C LYS A 51 -16.23 -26.88 -5.38
N GLN A 52 -16.35 -26.36 -6.60
CA GLN A 52 -15.55 -25.20 -7.01
C GLN A 52 -15.95 -23.96 -6.21
N MET A 53 -17.24 -23.69 -6.06
CA MET A 53 -17.73 -22.57 -5.24
C MET A 53 -17.33 -22.72 -3.76
N ASP A 54 -17.34 -23.94 -3.20
CA ASP A 54 -16.86 -24.21 -1.82
C ASP A 54 -15.35 -23.94 -1.68
N SER A 55 -14.56 -24.26 -2.71
CA SER A 55 -13.14 -23.91 -2.77
C SER A 55 -12.94 -22.41 -2.79
N ASP A 56 -13.74 -21.68 -3.57
CA ASP A 56 -13.67 -20.22 -3.68
C ASP A 56 -14.04 -19.57 -2.33
N VAL A 57 -15.10 -20.04 -1.66
CA VAL A 57 -15.48 -19.58 -0.30
C VAL A 57 -14.34 -19.75 0.71
N LYS A 58 -13.58 -20.85 0.65
CA LYS A 58 -12.41 -21.04 1.51
C LYS A 58 -11.28 -20.08 1.17
N GLY A 59 -11.05 -19.83 -0.12
CA GLY A 59 -10.10 -18.82 -0.59
C GLY A 59 -10.46 -17.43 -0.07
N PHE A 60 -11.72 -17.02 -0.25
CA PHE A 60 -12.22 -15.72 0.24
C PHE A 60 -12.16 -15.58 1.76
N LYS A 61 -12.38 -16.65 2.52
CA LYS A 61 -12.17 -16.63 3.97
C LYS A 61 -10.71 -16.36 4.34
N ALA A 62 -9.76 -17.01 3.66
CA ALA A 62 -8.34 -16.76 3.88
C ALA A 62 -7.94 -15.33 3.49
N ILE A 63 -8.52 -14.77 2.42
CA ILE A 63 -8.34 -13.36 2.06
C ILE A 63 -8.91 -12.45 3.13
N SER A 64 -10.09 -12.74 3.68
CA SER A 64 -10.69 -11.95 4.77
C SER A 64 -9.81 -11.93 6.02
N GLU A 65 -9.18 -13.06 6.36
CA GLU A 65 -8.18 -13.14 7.44
C GLU A 65 -6.94 -12.28 7.12
N SER A 66 -6.45 -12.32 5.88
CA SER A 66 -5.33 -11.47 5.43
C SER A 66 -5.67 -9.97 5.43
N LEU A 67 -6.88 -9.61 5.01
CA LEU A 67 -7.39 -8.23 5.05
C LEU A 67 -7.54 -7.75 6.50
N GLY A 68 -7.96 -8.61 7.42
CA GLY A 68 -8.02 -8.29 8.85
C GLY A 68 -6.64 -8.05 9.47
N LEU A 69 -5.64 -8.84 9.07
CA LEU A 69 -4.23 -8.62 9.46
C LEU A 69 -3.70 -7.28 8.90
N GLY A 70 -3.99 -7.03 7.62
CA GLY A 70 -3.63 -5.79 6.94
C GLY A 70 -4.26 -4.57 7.60
N LEU A 71 -5.56 -4.63 7.89
CA LEU A 71 -6.30 -3.59 8.61
C LEU A 71 -5.66 -3.27 9.96
N SER A 72 -5.30 -4.30 10.73
CA SER A 72 -4.66 -4.13 12.04
C SER A 72 -3.29 -3.45 11.91
N THR A 73 -2.52 -3.82 10.89
CA THR A 73 -1.20 -3.23 10.60
C THR A 73 -1.32 -1.76 10.24
N VAL A 74 -2.23 -1.42 9.32
CA VAL A 74 -2.47 -0.03 8.89
C VAL A 74 -3.06 0.80 10.03
N ALA A 75 -3.93 0.24 10.87
CA ALA A 75 -4.50 0.94 12.01
C ALA A 75 -3.43 1.32 13.05
N VAL A 76 -2.45 0.45 13.33
CA VAL A 76 -1.31 0.78 14.21
C VAL A 76 -0.50 1.93 13.64
N ALA A 77 -0.20 1.91 12.33
CA ALA A 77 0.52 2.99 11.64
C ALA A 77 -0.25 4.32 11.65
N ARG A 78 -1.57 4.29 11.37
CA ARG A 78 -2.45 5.48 11.42
C ARG A 78 -2.48 6.10 12.82
N ASN A 79 -2.70 5.28 13.85
CA ASN A 79 -2.72 5.76 15.24
C ASN A 79 -1.37 6.36 15.67
N ALA A 80 -0.26 5.78 15.20
CA ALA A 80 1.07 6.34 15.43
C ALA A 80 1.22 7.70 14.75
N ALA A 81 0.84 7.84 13.48
CA ALA A 81 0.88 9.11 12.76
C ALA A 81 -0.01 10.19 13.41
N GLU A 82 -1.21 9.84 13.87
CA GLU A 82 -2.07 10.77 14.63
C GLU A 82 -1.41 11.22 15.94
N THR A 83 -0.87 10.28 16.71
CA THR A 83 -0.16 10.59 17.97
C THR A 83 1.07 11.47 17.72
N VAL A 84 1.83 11.21 16.65
CA VAL A 84 2.97 12.03 16.26
C VAL A 84 2.51 13.44 15.86
N THR A 85 1.40 13.58 15.15
CA THR A 85 0.81 14.88 14.79
C THR A 85 0.44 15.71 16.02
N ASP A 86 -0.15 15.06 17.04
CA ASP A 86 -0.49 15.72 18.30
C ASP A 86 0.77 16.20 19.04
N LEU A 87 1.81 15.36 19.11
CA LEU A 87 3.09 15.73 19.74
C LEU A 87 3.82 16.85 18.98
N LEU A 88 3.75 16.86 17.66
CA LEU A 88 4.29 17.95 16.85
C LEU A 88 3.52 19.26 17.08
N THR A 89 2.22 19.19 17.30
CA THR A 89 1.39 20.34 17.66
C THR A 89 1.76 20.88 19.05
N ASP A 90 2.04 20.00 20.01
CA ASP A 90 2.56 20.41 21.32
C ASP A 90 3.93 21.08 21.21
N ILE A 91 4.83 20.54 20.37
CA ILE A 91 6.13 21.15 20.07
C ILE A 91 5.95 22.52 19.43
N LYS A 92 5.01 22.69 18.49
CA LYS A 92 4.66 24.01 17.93
C LYS A 92 4.25 24.99 19.02
N GLY A 93 3.43 24.56 19.98
CA GLY A 93 3.07 25.38 21.15
C GLY A 93 4.29 25.82 21.98
N LYS A 94 5.28 24.93 22.16
CA LYS A 94 6.55 25.27 22.82
C LYS A 94 7.38 26.25 22.01
N ILE A 95 7.48 26.08 20.69
CA ILE A 95 8.20 27.01 19.79
C ILE A 95 7.57 28.40 19.84
N VAL A 96 6.23 28.50 19.80
CA VAL A 96 5.51 29.77 19.92
C VAL A 96 5.80 30.43 21.27
N ALA A 97 5.80 29.67 22.37
CA ALA A 97 6.19 30.20 23.68
C ALA A 97 7.65 30.71 23.71
N ALA A 98 8.55 30.09 22.95
CA ALA A 98 9.95 30.54 22.83
C ALA A 98 10.13 31.86 22.07
N GLN A 99 9.13 32.31 21.30
CA GLN A 99 9.17 33.59 20.58
C GLN A 99 9.03 34.81 21.50
N GLU A 100 8.56 34.63 22.73
CA GLU A 100 8.50 35.73 23.68
C GLU A 100 9.92 36.18 24.11
N GLU A 101 10.06 37.46 24.48
CA GLU A 101 11.37 38.05 24.83
C GLU A 101 11.79 37.71 26.28
N ASN A 102 10.84 37.43 27.18
CA ASN A 102 11.08 37.28 28.62
C ASN A 102 10.89 35.83 29.12
N VAL A 103 11.27 34.84 28.31
CA VAL A 103 11.12 33.40 28.63
C VAL A 103 12.47 32.70 28.75
N ASP A 104 12.49 31.59 29.50
CA ASP A 104 13.66 30.72 29.63
C ASP A 104 13.71 29.70 28.49
N ARG A 105 14.31 30.09 27.37
CA ARG A 105 14.37 29.28 26.15
C ARG A 105 15.11 27.97 26.32
N ASN A 106 16.07 27.89 27.24
CA ASN A 106 16.80 26.65 27.52
C ASN A 106 15.88 25.59 28.15
N LYS A 107 14.94 25.99 29.01
CA LYS A 107 13.92 25.07 29.54
C LYS A 107 12.92 24.65 28.48
N ILE A 108 12.50 25.58 27.61
CA ILE A 108 11.60 25.26 26.49
C ILE A 108 12.28 24.27 25.53
N GLN A 109 13.56 24.47 25.21
CA GLN A 109 14.34 23.53 24.40
C GLN A 109 14.43 22.14 25.04
N THR A 110 14.55 22.08 26.37
CA THR A 110 14.54 20.81 27.12
C THR A 110 13.19 20.09 26.98
N ASP A 111 12.08 20.82 27.09
CA ASP A 111 10.73 20.28 26.87
C ASP A 111 10.55 19.78 25.43
N ILE A 112 11.01 20.54 24.43
CA ILE A 112 10.98 20.16 23.01
C ILE A 112 11.78 18.87 22.78
N THR A 113 12.96 18.75 23.38
CA THR A 113 13.79 17.55 23.28
C THR A 113 13.08 16.34 23.86
N ALA A 114 12.41 16.49 25.01
CA ALA A 114 11.64 15.41 25.63
C ALA A 114 10.45 14.97 24.77
N LEU A 115 9.72 15.91 24.17
CA LEU A 115 8.63 15.61 23.23
C LEU A 115 9.16 14.91 21.97
N THR A 116 10.32 15.33 21.48
CA THR A 116 11.00 14.71 20.33
C THR A 116 11.40 13.27 20.62
N ASP A 117 11.92 12.99 21.81
CA ASP A 117 12.23 11.61 22.23
C ASP A 117 10.96 10.77 22.44
N GLN A 118 9.85 11.39 22.87
CA GLN A 118 8.55 10.74 22.91
C GLN A 118 8.07 10.33 21.50
N ILE A 119 8.25 11.21 20.50
CA ILE A 119 7.97 10.89 19.09
C ILE A 119 8.80 9.68 18.62
N LYS A 120 10.11 9.65 18.91
CA LYS A 120 10.96 8.48 18.59
C LYS A 120 10.42 7.19 19.18
N SER A 121 9.98 7.24 20.44
CA SER A 121 9.41 6.10 21.14
C SER A 121 8.10 5.62 20.50
N VAL A 122 7.20 6.54 20.14
CA VAL A 122 5.94 6.22 19.46
C VAL A 122 6.19 5.56 18.10
N VAL A 123 7.09 6.13 17.29
CA VAL A 123 7.44 5.62 15.96
C VAL A 123 8.09 4.25 16.05
N GLY A 124 8.99 4.03 17.01
CA GLY A 124 9.61 2.72 17.24
C GLY A 124 8.63 1.66 17.79
N ALA A 125 7.62 2.08 18.56
CA ALA A 125 6.61 1.19 19.13
C ALA A 125 5.50 0.81 18.14
N ALA A 126 5.35 1.52 17.03
CA ALA A 126 4.32 1.35 16.01
C ALA A 126 4.53 0.11 15.11
N GLN A 127 4.81 -1.02 15.74
CA GLN A 127 5.03 -2.30 15.07
C GLN A 127 3.85 -3.25 15.27
N PHE A 128 3.50 -3.96 14.20
CA PHE A 128 2.55 -5.07 14.23
C PHE A 128 3.20 -6.31 13.63
N ASN A 129 3.34 -7.37 14.43
CA ASN A 129 4.04 -8.60 14.04
C ASN A 129 5.49 -8.36 13.52
N GLY A 130 6.19 -7.39 14.10
CA GLY A 130 7.55 -6.98 13.70
C GLY A 130 7.61 -6.10 12.44
N LEU A 131 6.47 -5.77 11.84
CA LEU A 131 6.37 -4.88 10.70
C LEU A 131 6.04 -3.45 11.16
N ASN A 132 6.84 -2.49 10.74
CA ASN A 132 6.60 -1.07 10.95
C ASN A 132 6.39 -0.38 9.59
N LEU A 133 5.41 0.54 9.53
CA LEU A 133 5.07 1.32 8.34
C LEU A 133 5.45 2.80 8.49
N VAL A 134 5.90 3.22 9.67
CA VAL A 134 6.15 4.62 10.04
C VAL A 134 7.62 4.95 10.37
N ASP A 135 8.50 3.95 10.52
CA ASP A 135 9.89 4.17 10.95
C ASP A 135 10.89 4.42 9.82
N GLY A 136 10.45 4.35 8.57
CA GLY A 136 11.34 4.52 7.41
C GLY A 136 12.40 3.41 7.27
N SER A 137 12.25 2.27 7.95
CA SER A 137 13.17 1.13 7.85
C SER A 137 13.16 0.47 6.46
N SER A 138 12.13 0.74 5.66
CA SER A 138 11.98 0.26 4.28
C SER A 138 11.09 1.24 3.51
N THR A 139 11.39 1.44 2.23
CA THR A 139 10.58 2.22 1.28
C THR A 139 9.60 1.35 0.50
N ASP A 140 9.72 0.02 0.59
CA ASP A 140 8.86 -0.90 -0.14
C ASP A 140 7.44 -0.85 0.43
N SER A 141 6.46 -0.74 -0.44
CA SER A 141 5.06 -0.86 -0.07
C SER A 141 4.74 -2.25 0.47
N VAL A 142 3.73 -2.33 1.33
CA VAL A 142 3.21 -3.59 1.83
C VAL A 142 1.98 -3.99 1.04
N ASP A 143 2.07 -5.16 0.43
CA ASP A 143 0.98 -5.75 -0.34
C ASP A 143 0.05 -6.57 0.55
N ILE A 144 -1.22 -6.17 0.60
CA ILE A 144 -2.27 -6.93 1.27
C ILE A 144 -3.09 -7.66 0.21
N LEU A 145 -3.18 -8.98 0.31
CA LEU A 145 -4.00 -9.79 -0.60
C LEU A 145 -5.47 -9.35 -0.48
N SER A 146 -6.08 -8.95 -1.60
CA SER A 146 -7.39 -8.30 -1.62
C SER A 146 -8.46 -9.08 -2.35
N SER A 147 -8.10 -9.87 -3.37
CA SER A 147 -9.01 -10.75 -4.11
C SER A 147 -8.21 -11.86 -4.81
N LEU A 148 -8.91 -12.93 -5.19
CA LEU A 148 -8.44 -13.92 -6.14
C LEU A 148 -9.37 -13.85 -7.35
N ASP A 149 -8.87 -13.27 -8.44
CA ASP A 149 -9.64 -13.11 -9.67
C ASP A 149 -9.48 -14.37 -10.52
N ARG A 150 -10.61 -14.93 -10.94
CA ARG A 150 -10.65 -16.17 -11.74
C ARG A 150 -10.90 -15.83 -13.21
N GLY A 151 -9.96 -16.24 -14.06
CA GLY A 151 -10.07 -16.14 -15.52
C GLY A 151 -10.98 -17.21 -16.13
N LEU A 152 -11.47 -16.95 -17.34
CA LEU A 152 -12.29 -17.90 -18.12
C LEU A 152 -11.53 -19.17 -18.54
N ASP A 153 -10.20 -19.12 -18.50
CA ASP A 153 -9.26 -20.22 -18.77
C ASP A 153 -8.97 -21.07 -17.51
N GLY A 154 -9.53 -20.71 -16.36
CA GLY A 154 -9.28 -21.37 -15.08
C GLY A 154 -8.05 -20.83 -14.33
N SER A 155 -7.36 -19.82 -14.87
CA SER A 155 -6.28 -19.11 -14.16
C SER A 155 -6.83 -18.38 -12.93
N VAL A 156 -6.00 -18.26 -11.89
CA VAL A 156 -6.33 -17.51 -10.67
C VAL A 156 -5.21 -16.54 -10.39
N THR A 157 -5.52 -15.24 -10.46
CA THR A 157 -4.55 -14.15 -10.24
C THR A 157 -4.87 -13.42 -8.94
N PRO A 158 -3.88 -13.21 -8.05
CA PRO A 158 -4.10 -12.44 -6.84
C PRO A 158 -4.19 -10.95 -7.17
N ALA A 159 -5.23 -10.28 -6.66
CA ALA A 159 -5.27 -8.83 -6.59
C ALA A 159 -4.74 -8.38 -5.22
N ARG A 160 -4.09 -7.22 -5.18
CA ARG A 160 -3.45 -6.68 -3.98
C ARG A 160 -3.88 -5.24 -3.74
N ILE A 161 -4.00 -4.87 -2.47
CA ILE A 161 -4.05 -3.47 -2.04
C ILE A 161 -2.65 -3.13 -1.58
N GLU A 162 -2.01 -2.24 -2.34
CA GLU A 162 -0.72 -1.68 -1.98
C GLU A 162 -0.90 -0.59 -0.91
N VAL A 163 -0.14 -0.71 0.17
CA VAL A 163 -0.05 0.28 1.24
C VAL A 163 1.38 0.81 1.27
N SER A 164 1.55 2.06 0.86
CA SER A 164 2.84 2.75 0.94
C SER A 164 3.21 2.99 2.40
N ARG A 165 4.51 2.92 2.68
CA ARG A 165 5.07 3.33 3.99
C ARG A 165 5.31 4.83 4.00
N SER A 166 5.25 5.42 5.18
CA SER A 166 5.56 6.85 5.39
C SER A 166 6.69 6.95 6.41
N ASN A 167 7.74 7.73 6.17
CA ASN A 167 8.78 7.89 7.19
C ASN A 167 8.39 9.00 8.17
N LEU A 168 8.26 8.67 9.45
CA LEU A 168 8.07 9.59 10.57
C LEU A 168 9.20 9.49 11.61
N SER A 169 10.29 8.79 11.31
CA SER A 169 11.42 8.66 12.24
C SER A 169 12.11 10.00 12.48
N VAL A 170 12.54 10.20 13.74
CA VAL A 170 13.41 11.30 14.14
C VAL A 170 14.82 10.74 14.32
N THR A 171 15.45 10.40 13.20
CA THR A 171 16.87 10.04 13.19
C THR A 171 17.65 11.22 12.62
N GLU A 172 18.73 11.61 13.29
CA GLU A 172 19.68 12.59 12.80
C GLU A 172 20.13 12.23 11.36
N PRO A 173 20.39 13.20 10.47
CA PRO A 173 21.18 12.94 9.29
C PRO A 173 22.59 12.50 9.75
N ALA A 174 22.83 11.19 9.83
CA ALA A 174 24.01 10.68 10.56
C ALA A 174 25.35 10.88 9.81
N THR A 175 25.34 11.34 8.57
CA THR A 175 26.54 11.73 7.83
C THR A 175 26.19 12.86 6.87
N ALA A 176 27.01 13.93 6.84
CA ALA A 176 26.96 14.88 5.74
C ALA A 176 27.24 14.12 4.45
N ALA A 177 26.48 14.40 3.40
CA ALA A 177 26.77 13.84 2.09
C ALA A 177 28.19 14.24 1.69
N VAL A 178 28.97 13.25 1.27
CA VAL A 178 30.28 13.51 0.67
C VAL A 178 30.07 13.43 -0.81
N TYR A 179 30.18 14.57 -1.49
CA TYR A 179 30.12 14.64 -2.95
C TYR A 179 31.11 13.66 -3.57
N GLY A 180 30.76 13.10 -4.73
CA GLY A 180 31.66 12.26 -5.52
C GLY A 180 33.00 12.94 -5.76
N GLY A 181 34.02 12.13 -6.02
CA GLY A 181 35.33 12.62 -6.46
C GLY A 181 35.80 11.91 -7.73
N SER A 182 34.89 11.22 -8.42
CA SER A 182 35.17 10.45 -9.62
C SER A 182 34.28 10.94 -10.76
N THR A 183 34.93 11.38 -11.82
CA THR A 183 34.31 12.00 -12.97
C THR A 183 33.93 10.93 -13.99
N PHE A 184 32.82 11.13 -14.70
CA PHE A 184 32.43 10.23 -15.79
C PHE A 184 33.47 10.29 -16.92
N GLY A 185 33.63 9.18 -17.65
CA GLY A 185 34.64 9.10 -18.70
C GLY A 185 34.22 9.76 -20.01
N THR A 186 32.92 10.06 -20.17
CA THR A 186 32.34 10.70 -21.35
C THR A 186 31.14 11.58 -20.99
N GLU A 187 30.96 12.70 -21.71
CA GLU A 187 29.81 13.61 -21.58
C GLU A 187 28.44 12.88 -21.61
N PRO A 188 28.15 11.94 -22.52
CA PRO A 188 26.83 11.28 -22.55
C PRO A 188 26.49 10.46 -21.31
N GLU A 189 27.49 10.04 -20.52
CA GLU A 189 27.28 9.33 -19.26
C GLU A 189 26.90 10.29 -18.13
N ALA A 190 27.45 11.52 -18.12
CA ALA A 190 27.01 12.57 -17.21
C ALA A 190 25.60 13.08 -17.58
N ALA A 191 25.32 13.21 -18.88
CA ALA A 191 24.02 13.62 -19.44
C ALA A 191 22.85 12.76 -19.02
N ALA A 192 23.13 11.46 -18.83
CA ALA A 192 22.13 10.51 -18.41
C ALA A 192 21.62 10.83 -17.00
N LEU A 193 22.45 11.40 -16.11
CA LEU A 193 22.07 11.70 -14.74
C LEU A 193 21.39 13.06 -14.61
N ILE A 194 22.00 14.10 -15.18
CA ILE A 194 21.48 15.47 -15.10
C ILE A 194 21.72 16.19 -16.42
N SER A 195 20.66 16.81 -16.94
CA SER A 195 20.72 17.57 -18.19
C SER A 195 19.87 18.84 -18.08
N GLY A 196 20.19 19.84 -18.90
CA GLY A 196 19.46 21.10 -18.99
C GLY A 196 19.26 21.53 -20.43
N THR A 197 18.35 22.47 -20.66
CA THR A 197 18.00 22.92 -22.01
C THR A 197 19.06 23.88 -22.54
N GLY A 198 20.09 23.32 -23.18
CA GLY A 198 21.18 24.08 -23.79
C GLY A 198 22.42 24.22 -22.91
N THR A 199 22.44 23.58 -21.74
CA THR A 199 23.56 23.54 -20.79
C THR A 199 24.69 22.64 -21.27
N THR A 200 25.94 23.07 -21.10
CA THR A 200 27.10 22.17 -21.20
C THR A 200 27.24 21.37 -19.90
N GLU A 201 27.42 20.07 -20.01
CA GLU A 201 27.71 19.21 -18.87
C GLU A 201 29.20 19.27 -18.53
N PHE A 202 29.54 18.92 -17.28
CA PHE A 202 30.85 19.17 -16.68
C PHE A 202 31.74 17.91 -16.73
N ASP A 203 32.81 17.93 -17.54
CA ASP A 203 33.87 16.88 -17.64
C ASP A 203 34.80 16.81 -16.39
N GLY A 204 34.33 17.27 -15.23
CA GLY A 204 34.96 16.93 -13.95
C GLY A 204 36.30 17.61 -13.59
N SER A 205 36.78 18.59 -14.37
CA SER A 205 37.99 19.35 -14.04
C SER A 205 37.69 20.61 -13.21
N ALA A 206 37.35 20.42 -11.94
CA ALA A 206 37.27 21.40 -10.82
C ALA A 206 36.49 22.74 -11.01
N PRO A 207 35.72 23.18 -9.99
CA PRO A 207 34.84 24.35 -10.07
C PRO A 207 35.63 25.64 -9.79
N ASP A 208 36.21 26.24 -10.82
CA ASP A 208 36.68 27.62 -10.75
C ASP A 208 35.94 28.46 -11.79
N GLY A 209 34.60 28.59 -11.64
CA GLY A 209 33.72 29.66 -12.15
C GLY A 209 33.91 30.24 -13.55
N THR A 210 34.70 29.63 -14.44
CA THR A 210 35.24 30.30 -15.64
C THR A 210 34.75 29.68 -16.95
N ASP A 211 34.13 28.49 -16.90
CA ASP A 211 33.58 27.76 -18.05
C ASP A 211 32.06 27.53 -17.97
N LEU A 212 31.32 28.38 -17.23
CA LEU A 212 29.86 28.35 -17.21
C LEU A 212 29.31 29.13 -18.43
N THR A 213 28.64 28.45 -19.38
CA THR A 213 28.30 29.06 -20.68
C THR A 213 26.80 29.30 -20.92
N THR A 214 25.92 28.75 -20.08
CA THR A 214 24.47 28.87 -20.26
C THR A 214 23.81 29.94 -19.41
N VAL A 215 23.20 30.90 -20.09
CA VAL A 215 22.53 32.05 -19.47
C VAL A 215 21.02 31.87 -19.49
N ALA A 216 20.39 31.75 -18.31
CA ALA A 216 18.98 32.01 -18.18
C ALA A 216 18.77 33.53 -18.30
N ALA A 217 18.31 33.97 -19.47
CA ALA A 217 18.10 35.39 -19.78
C ALA A 217 17.12 36.04 -18.78
N SER A 218 17.12 37.38 -18.72
CA SER A 218 16.18 38.13 -17.87
C SER A 218 14.73 37.73 -18.15
N GLY A 219 13.97 37.31 -17.14
CA GLY A 219 12.60 36.81 -17.29
C GLY A 219 12.49 35.41 -17.91
N GLY A 220 13.62 34.73 -18.12
CA GLY A 220 13.69 33.39 -18.72
C GLY A 220 13.58 32.26 -17.69
N THR A 221 13.35 31.06 -18.20
CA THR A 221 13.27 29.82 -17.43
C THR A 221 14.27 28.82 -17.96
N GLU A 222 14.92 28.07 -17.06
CA GLU A 222 15.80 26.96 -17.39
C GLU A 222 15.23 25.67 -16.78
N ALA A 223 15.05 24.64 -17.62
CA ALA A 223 14.55 23.34 -17.17
C ALA A 223 15.74 22.38 -17.01
N ILE A 224 15.87 21.80 -15.82
CA ILE A 224 16.90 20.83 -15.44
C ILE A 224 16.22 19.50 -15.15
N THR A 225 16.59 18.46 -15.87
CA THR A 225 16.02 17.12 -15.77
C THR A 225 17.00 16.16 -15.13
N ILE A 226 16.54 15.43 -14.10
CA ILE A 226 17.25 14.28 -13.54
C ILE A 226 16.84 13.04 -14.32
N GLY A 227 17.74 12.51 -15.16
CA GLY A 227 17.42 11.42 -16.08
C GLY A 227 17.51 10.03 -15.47
N GLU A 228 18.61 9.76 -14.77
CA GLU A 228 18.92 8.48 -14.13
C GLU A 228 19.44 8.71 -12.72
N THR A 229 19.30 7.70 -11.86
CA THR A 229 19.82 7.73 -10.49
C THR A 229 20.29 6.35 -10.03
N TYR A 230 21.33 6.35 -9.21
CA TYR A 230 21.84 5.17 -8.54
C TYR A 230 22.55 5.58 -7.25
N GLU A 231 22.84 4.60 -6.39
CA GLU A 231 23.52 4.83 -5.11
C GLU A 231 24.90 5.47 -5.30
N GLY A 232 25.12 6.63 -4.68
CA GLY A 232 26.38 7.37 -4.76
C GLY A 232 26.52 8.24 -6.02
N ALA A 233 25.47 8.33 -6.85
CA ALA A 233 25.37 9.36 -7.89
C ALA A 233 25.30 10.74 -7.22
N SER A 234 26.17 11.64 -7.64
CA SER A 234 26.27 12.99 -7.09
C SER A 234 25.85 13.99 -8.14
N TYR A 235 24.98 14.92 -7.77
CA TYR A 235 24.38 15.94 -8.63
C TYR A 235 24.75 17.30 -8.09
N GLN A 236 25.17 18.19 -8.97
CA GLN A 236 25.52 19.54 -8.62
C GLN A 236 24.87 20.53 -9.59
N ILE A 237 24.31 21.59 -9.01
CA ILE A 237 23.79 22.75 -9.74
C ILE A 237 24.55 23.96 -9.23
N VAL A 238 25.24 24.65 -10.13
CA VAL A 238 25.90 25.92 -9.83
C VAL A 238 25.06 27.02 -10.45
N LEU A 239 24.63 27.96 -9.62
CA LEU A 239 24.01 29.19 -10.07
C LEU A 239 25.01 30.31 -9.88
N ASP A 240 25.37 30.98 -10.97
CA ASP A 240 26.29 32.10 -10.97
C ASP A 240 25.61 33.36 -11.50
N ASP A 241 26.25 34.50 -11.28
CA ASP A 241 25.72 35.83 -11.53
C ASP A 241 24.41 36.16 -10.77
N ILE A 242 24.14 35.49 -9.64
CA ILE A 242 22.94 35.75 -8.84
C ILE A 242 23.11 37.01 -8.00
N ALA A 243 22.09 37.87 -7.98
CA ALA A 243 22.00 38.97 -7.04
C ALA A 243 21.66 38.47 -5.62
N VAL A 244 22.62 38.57 -4.69
CA VAL A 244 22.49 38.14 -3.30
C VAL A 244 22.49 39.36 -2.38
N ASN A 245 21.62 39.36 -1.36
CA ASN A 245 21.51 40.42 -0.37
C ASN A 245 22.77 40.49 0.51
N VAL A 246 23.31 41.70 0.70
CA VAL A 246 24.49 41.93 1.55
C VAL A 246 24.08 42.51 2.91
N VAL A 247 24.80 42.08 3.95
CA VAL A 247 24.68 42.65 5.30
C VAL A 247 24.99 44.15 5.25
N GLY A 248 23.99 44.98 5.56
CA GLY A 248 24.09 46.44 5.46
C GLY A 248 23.22 47.07 4.36
N GLY A 249 22.54 46.25 3.55
CA GLY A 249 21.62 46.67 2.49
C GLY A 249 22.28 46.72 1.11
N GLY A 250 21.50 46.42 0.07
CA GLY A 250 21.94 46.28 -1.32
C GLY A 250 22.20 44.82 -1.74
N THR A 251 22.45 44.63 -3.03
CA THR A 251 22.73 43.32 -3.65
C THR A 251 24.14 43.28 -4.25
N THR A 252 24.77 42.11 -4.19
CA THR A 252 26.01 41.82 -4.93
C THR A 252 25.85 40.53 -5.72
N THR A 253 26.45 40.50 -6.90
CA THR A 253 26.55 39.31 -7.74
C THR A 253 27.42 38.25 -7.05
N GLY A 254 26.92 37.02 -6.97
CA GLY A 254 27.66 35.90 -6.40
C GLY A 254 27.24 34.55 -6.96
N SER A 255 28.10 33.56 -6.74
CA SER A 255 27.89 32.16 -7.12
C SER A 255 27.41 31.32 -5.95
N ARG A 256 26.53 30.35 -6.20
CA ARG A 256 26.05 29.37 -5.23
C ARG A 256 26.01 27.98 -5.85
N THR A 257 26.67 27.04 -5.17
CA THR A 257 26.65 25.62 -5.51
C THR A 257 25.64 24.88 -4.62
N PHE A 258 24.85 24.01 -5.25
CA PHE A 258 23.91 23.10 -4.61
C PHE A 258 24.30 21.68 -4.95
N GLU A 259 24.34 20.81 -3.95
CA GLU A 259 24.82 19.44 -4.11
C GLU A 259 23.85 18.45 -3.48
N TYR A 260 23.73 17.31 -4.13
CA TYR A 260 22.97 16.18 -3.62
C TYR A 260 23.64 14.87 -4.02
N VAL A 261 23.64 13.89 -3.12
CA VAL A 261 24.17 12.55 -3.39
C VAL A 261 23.04 11.56 -3.16
N ALA A 262 22.61 10.87 -4.23
CA ALA A 262 21.51 9.93 -4.17
C ALA A 262 21.89 8.68 -3.39
N SER A 263 21.03 8.28 -2.46
CA SER A 263 21.10 6.97 -1.79
C SER A 263 20.50 5.87 -2.67
N ALA A 264 20.68 4.61 -2.26
CA ALA A 264 20.05 3.47 -2.92
C ALA A 264 18.51 3.53 -2.95
N THR A 265 17.90 4.35 -2.09
CA THR A 265 16.45 4.49 -1.97
C THR A 265 15.89 5.70 -2.72
N ASP A 266 16.73 6.57 -3.28
CA ASP A 266 16.28 7.80 -3.94
C ASP A 266 15.99 7.55 -5.43
N GLY A 267 14.78 7.94 -5.87
CA GLY A 267 14.41 8.07 -7.27
C GLY A 267 14.83 9.42 -7.86
N THR A 268 14.73 9.55 -9.19
CA THR A 268 15.04 10.80 -9.92
C THR A 268 14.20 11.98 -9.42
N ALA A 269 12.93 11.72 -9.09
CA ALA A 269 12.04 12.72 -8.50
C ALA A 269 12.45 13.13 -7.08
N ASP A 270 13.09 12.25 -6.30
CA ASP A 270 13.56 12.57 -4.95
C ASP A 270 14.79 13.47 -5.00
N VAL A 271 15.70 13.21 -5.94
CA VAL A 271 16.84 14.07 -6.26
C VAL A 271 16.36 15.46 -6.66
N ALA A 272 15.43 15.54 -7.63
CA ALA A 272 14.88 16.81 -8.12
C ALA A 272 14.19 17.60 -6.99
N ARG A 273 13.40 16.93 -6.15
CA ARG A 273 12.75 17.56 -4.99
C ARG A 273 13.73 18.09 -3.95
N ASN A 274 14.79 17.35 -3.64
CA ASN A 274 15.82 17.80 -2.69
C ASN A 274 16.59 19.02 -3.22
N LEU A 275 17.03 18.98 -4.48
CA LEU A 275 17.71 20.11 -5.11
C LEU A 275 16.79 21.34 -5.21
N ASN A 276 15.52 21.15 -5.59
CA ASN A 276 14.50 22.20 -5.60
C ASN A 276 14.32 22.82 -4.21
N ALA A 277 14.25 22.01 -3.15
CA ALA A 277 14.11 22.50 -1.78
C ALA A 277 15.32 23.35 -1.34
N GLN A 278 16.54 22.88 -1.63
CA GLN A 278 17.77 23.62 -1.31
C GLN A 278 17.82 24.97 -2.04
N ILE A 279 17.51 24.99 -3.34
CA ILE A 279 17.53 26.20 -4.17
C ILE A 279 16.43 27.18 -3.73
N SER A 280 15.21 26.68 -3.48
CA SER A 280 14.08 27.50 -3.02
C SER A 280 14.37 28.13 -1.67
N ALA A 281 14.97 27.39 -0.74
CA ALA A 281 15.37 27.92 0.56
C ALA A 281 16.42 29.02 0.41
N PHE A 282 17.38 28.86 -0.50
CA PHE A 282 18.37 29.88 -0.80
C PHE A 282 17.72 31.16 -1.38
N PHE A 283 16.83 31.04 -2.38
CA PHE A 283 16.16 32.22 -2.95
C PHE A 283 15.35 32.97 -1.90
N GLY A 284 14.58 32.25 -1.06
CA GLY A 284 13.79 32.87 0.00
C GLY A 284 14.64 33.56 1.08
N ALA A 285 15.81 33.02 1.40
CA ALA A 285 16.66 33.54 2.48
C ALA A 285 17.67 34.61 2.04
N ALA A 286 18.17 34.52 0.81
CA ALA A 286 19.39 35.22 0.40
C ALA A 286 19.21 36.18 -0.80
N THR A 287 18.06 36.17 -1.48
CA THR A 287 17.81 37.06 -2.64
C THR A 287 16.74 38.10 -2.37
N ASP A 288 16.73 39.20 -3.14
CA ASP A 288 15.70 40.24 -3.02
C ASP A 288 14.38 39.73 -3.64
N PRO A 289 13.24 39.81 -2.93
CA PRO A 289 11.93 39.48 -3.49
C PRO A 289 11.60 40.22 -4.80
N ALA A 290 12.18 41.39 -5.03
CA ALA A 290 11.99 42.17 -6.26
C ALA A 290 12.64 41.53 -7.50
N ASP A 291 13.69 40.72 -7.33
CA ASP A 291 14.34 39.99 -8.42
C ASP A 291 13.58 38.70 -8.80
N ALA A 292 12.56 38.31 -8.03
CA ALA A 292 11.60 37.25 -8.34
C ALA A 292 12.23 35.92 -8.84
N TYR A 293 13.39 35.55 -8.30
CA TYR A 293 13.96 34.22 -8.51
C TYR A 293 13.04 33.15 -7.91
N SER A 294 12.79 32.09 -8.66
CA SER A 294 12.04 30.95 -8.14
C SER A 294 12.53 29.65 -8.73
N VAL A 295 12.25 28.56 -8.03
CA VAL A 295 12.43 27.20 -8.52
C VAL A 295 11.17 26.41 -8.21
N ALA A 296 10.73 25.60 -9.15
CA ALA A 296 9.58 24.72 -8.96
C ALA A 296 9.81 23.40 -9.69
N ILE A 297 9.21 22.33 -9.20
CA ILE A 297 9.12 21.07 -9.95
C ILE A 297 8.23 21.28 -11.18
N ASP A 298 8.63 20.72 -12.32
CA ASP A 298 7.82 20.77 -13.54
C ASP A 298 6.49 20.04 -13.30
N PRO A 299 5.34 20.70 -13.52
CA PRO A 299 4.03 20.06 -13.33
C PRO A 299 3.79 18.85 -14.24
N ASN A 300 4.57 18.70 -15.32
CA ASN A 300 4.44 17.60 -16.28
C ASN A 300 5.49 16.49 -16.09
N ASP A 301 6.55 16.75 -15.32
CA ASP A 301 7.62 15.78 -15.04
C ASP A 301 8.21 16.01 -13.64
N SER A 302 7.91 15.10 -12.71
CA SER A 302 8.40 15.18 -11.33
C SER A 302 9.92 14.98 -11.17
N SER A 303 10.62 14.56 -12.24
CA SER A 303 12.08 14.45 -12.28
C SER A 303 12.75 15.72 -12.82
N SER A 304 11.95 16.72 -13.23
CA SER A 304 12.43 17.97 -13.78
C SER A 304 12.13 19.14 -12.83
N LEU A 305 13.08 20.07 -12.72
CA LEU A 305 12.93 21.32 -11.99
C LEU A 305 13.16 22.51 -12.92
N ILE A 306 12.36 23.56 -12.74
CA ILE A 306 12.35 24.77 -13.55
C ILE A 306 12.85 25.91 -12.68
N ILE A 307 14.01 26.47 -13.03
CA ILE A 307 14.54 27.68 -12.43
C ILE A 307 14.03 28.86 -13.25
N THR A 308 13.40 29.83 -12.58
CA THR A 308 12.92 31.07 -13.19
C THR A 308 13.78 32.23 -12.72
N ASN A 309 14.37 32.95 -13.68
CA ASN A 309 15.09 34.18 -13.43
C ASN A 309 14.14 35.38 -13.62
N GLY A 310 13.60 35.91 -12.52
CA GLY A 310 12.75 37.10 -12.56
C GLY A 310 13.53 38.43 -12.64
N SER A 311 14.86 38.38 -12.60
CA SER A 311 15.69 39.57 -12.48
C SER A 311 15.90 40.29 -13.81
N SER A 312 16.46 41.49 -13.74
CA SER A 312 16.80 42.29 -14.91
C SER A 312 18.12 41.88 -15.60
N ALA A 313 18.89 40.97 -15.00
CA ALA A 313 20.13 40.45 -15.53
C ALA A 313 19.98 38.96 -15.89
N GLY A 314 20.84 38.45 -16.77
CA GLY A 314 20.94 36.99 -16.96
C GLY A 314 21.67 36.35 -15.79
N ILE A 315 21.30 35.12 -15.44
CA ILE A 315 22.07 34.27 -14.52
C ILE A 315 22.67 33.12 -15.29
N VAL A 316 23.77 32.58 -14.79
CA VAL A 316 24.42 31.42 -15.42
C VAL A 316 24.10 30.16 -14.63
N VAL A 317 23.75 29.09 -15.35
CA VAL A 317 23.42 27.79 -14.75
C VAL A 317 24.42 26.75 -15.23
N GLY A 318 25.15 26.16 -14.30
CA GLY A 318 26.07 25.04 -14.51
C GLY A 318 25.52 23.76 -13.91
N LEU A 319 25.72 22.64 -14.61
CA LEU A 319 25.33 21.31 -14.17
C LEU A 319 26.55 20.40 -14.12
N ALA A 320 26.67 19.61 -13.06
CA ALA A 320 27.69 18.59 -12.95
C ALA A 320 27.15 17.33 -12.29
N ALA A 321 27.68 16.19 -12.73
CA ALA A 321 27.42 14.91 -12.08
C ALA A 321 28.73 14.15 -11.87
N GLU A 322 28.82 13.45 -10.74
CA GLU A 322 29.95 12.59 -10.39
C GLU A 322 29.44 11.27 -9.79
N PHE A 323 30.33 10.28 -9.68
CA PHE A 323 30.04 9.01 -9.02
C PHE A 323 30.98 8.72 -7.85
N GLY A 324 30.60 7.74 -7.05
CA GLY A 324 31.36 7.35 -5.86
C GLY A 324 31.19 8.32 -4.69
N GLY A 325 30.18 9.19 -4.73
CA GLY A 325 29.76 9.96 -3.57
C GLY A 325 29.28 9.03 -2.47
N THR A 326 29.46 9.45 -1.23
CA THR A 326 28.82 8.77 -0.08
C THR A 326 27.54 9.53 0.21
N PRO A 327 26.36 8.91 -0.03
CA PRO A 327 25.10 9.54 0.30
C PRO A 327 25.12 9.94 1.76
N GLY A 328 24.73 11.17 2.04
CA GLY A 328 24.48 11.55 3.42
C GLY A 328 23.40 10.62 3.95
N SER A 329 23.63 9.96 5.07
CA SER A 329 22.64 9.05 5.63
C SER A 329 21.45 9.85 6.13
N SER A 330 20.50 10.14 5.25
CA SER A 330 19.10 10.16 5.62
C SER A 330 18.64 8.72 5.59
N THR A 331 18.44 8.09 6.74
CA THR A 331 17.62 6.88 6.75
C THR A 331 16.19 7.33 6.41
N ALA A 332 15.88 7.14 5.12
CA ALA A 332 14.64 7.46 4.42
C ALA A 332 14.36 8.96 4.20
N THR A 333 14.50 9.35 2.93
CA THR A 333 13.87 10.47 2.25
C THR A 333 12.59 10.92 2.98
N GLY A 334 12.63 12.11 3.60
CA GLY A 334 11.41 12.81 4.01
C GLY A 334 10.92 12.64 5.45
N GLY A 335 11.63 11.95 6.35
CA GLY A 335 11.25 11.80 7.77
C GLY A 335 11.17 13.08 8.61
N LEU A 336 11.04 12.91 9.93
CA LEU A 336 10.96 13.99 10.92
C LEU A 336 12.35 14.42 11.47
N GLY A 337 13.42 14.17 10.72
CA GLY A 337 14.80 14.42 11.15
C GLY A 337 15.11 15.87 11.54
N ALA A 338 14.41 16.85 10.96
CA ALA A 338 14.57 18.26 11.29
C ALA A 338 14.18 18.61 12.74
N LEU A 339 13.41 17.77 13.44
CA LEU A 339 13.16 17.93 14.87
C LEU A 339 14.44 17.82 15.71
N ALA A 340 15.40 17.01 15.26
CA ALA A 340 16.61 16.74 16.02
C ALA A 340 17.55 17.96 16.03
N THR A 341 17.53 18.75 14.96
CA THR A 341 18.30 19.99 14.80
C THR A 341 17.54 21.25 15.22
N LEU A 342 16.32 21.11 15.76
CA LEU A 342 15.48 22.24 16.12
C LEU A 342 16.05 22.96 17.36
N ASP A 343 16.43 24.23 17.19
CA ASP A 343 16.99 25.06 18.26
C ASP A 343 16.17 26.35 18.45
N VAL A 344 15.53 26.48 19.61
CA VAL A 344 14.77 27.69 19.99
C VAL A 344 15.51 28.57 21.01
N THR A 345 16.79 28.30 21.29
CA THR A 345 17.57 29.06 22.29
C THR A 345 17.90 30.49 21.86
N THR A 346 17.80 30.79 20.56
CA THR A 346 18.01 32.13 19.97
C THR A 346 16.77 32.63 19.25
N ASP A 347 16.61 33.95 19.10
CA ASP A 347 15.46 34.55 18.38
C ASP A 347 15.40 34.09 16.91
N GLY A 348 16.55 34.01 16.26
CA GLY A 348 16.67 33.51 14.89
C GLY A 348 16.31 32.03 14.79
N GLY A 349 16.77 31.22 15.75
CA GLY A 349 16.45 29.80 15.85
C GLY A 349 14.96 29.54 16.07
N ALA A 350 14.32 30.27 17.00
CA ALA A 350 12.89 30.16 17.27
C ALA A 350 12.01 30.54 16.05
N THR A 351 12.47 31.49 15.23
CA THR A 351 11.79 31.86 13.98
C THR A 351 11.92 30.78 12.92
N GLY A 352 13.14 30.24 12.70
CA GLY A 352 13.37 29.12 11.78
C GLY A 352 12.66 27.83 12.22
N ALA A 353 12.58 27.59 13.53
CA ALA A 353 11.88 26.46 14.11
C ALA A 353 10.37 26.47 13.81
N LEU A 354 9.74 27.65 13.74
CA LEU A 354 8.32 27.76 13.43
C LEU A 354 8.01 27.38 11.98
N ALA A 355 8.88 27.73 11.03
CA ALA A 355 8.72 27.30 9.64
C ALA A 355 8.94 25.78 9.52
N ALA A 356 9.99 25.25 10.16
CA ALA A 356 10.29 23.83 10.11
C ALA A 356 9.19 22.95 10.74
N ILE A 357 8.59 23.37 11.87
CA ILE A 357 7.56 22.56 12.53
C ILE A 357 6.27 22.45 11.70
N ASP A 358 5.94 23.45 10.89
CA ASP A 358 4.74 23.41 10.04
C ASP A 358 4.88 22.39 8.91
N ASP A 359 6.04 22.32 8.24
CA ASP A 359 6.34 21.29 7.25
C ASP A 359 6.32 19.88 7.86
N LEU A 360 6.81 19.75 9.10
CA LEU A 360 6.84 18.47 9.82
C LEU A 360 5.44 18.00 10.22
N ILE A 361 4.57 18.94 10.64
CA ILE A 361 3.16 18.66 10.91
C ILE A 361 2.45 18.22 9.63
N GLU A 362 2.68 18.91 8.51
CA GLU A 362 2.06 18.56 7.22
C GLU A 362 2.44 17.14 6.78
N LYS A 363 3.72 16.76 6.88
CA LYS A 363 4.18 15.39 6.61
C LYS A 363 3.49 14.33 7.48
N SER A 364 3.27 14.62 8.76
CA SER A 364 2.58 13.70 9.67
C SER A 364 1.08 13.59 9.35
N ILE A 365 0.45 14.70 8.95
CA ILE A 365 -0.94 14.73 8.47
C ILE A 365 -1.08 13.92 7.18
N ASP A 366 -0.17 14.09 6.21
CA ASP A 366 -0.17 13.34 4.96
C ASP A 366 -0.02 11.83 5.19
N ALA A 367 0.86 11.44 6.12
CA ALA A 367 0.99 10.05 6.53
C ALA A 367 -0.31 9.51 7.13
N ALA A 368 -0.93 10.24 8.07
CA ALA A 368 -2.20 9.85 8.67
C ALA A 368 -3.33 9.75 7.63
N ALA A 369 -3.40 10.69 6.69
CA ALA A 369 -4.40 10.72 5.62
C ALA A 369 -4.22 9.53 4.64
N SER A 370 -2.98 9.23 4.26
CA SER A 370 -2.63 8.09 3.41
C SER A 370 -3.05 6.77 4.07
N PHE A 371 -2.69 6.55 5.34
CA PHE A 371 -3.09 5.34 6.07
C PHE A 371 -4.60 5.27 6.29
N GLY A 372 -5.27 6.41 6.51
CA GLY A 372 -6.74 6.48 6.60
C GLY A 372 -7.43 6.06 5.29
N SER A 373 -6.91 6.52 4.14
CA SER A 373 -7.39 6.10 2.82
C SER A 373 -7.17 4.61 2.57
N ALA A 374 -5.98 4.09 2.88
CA ALA A 374 -5.66 2.68 2.77
C ALA A 374 -6.57 1.81 3.66
N GLN A 375 -6.80 2.22 4.90
CA GLN A 375 -7.74 1.57 5.83
C GLN A 375 -9.15 1.52 5.24
N GLY A 376 -9.68 2.64 4.73
CA GLY A 376 -11.01 2.69 4.12
C GLY A 376 -11.14 1.75 2.90
N ARG A 377 -10.09 1.65 2.08
CA ARG A 377 -10.03 0.71 0.94
C ARG A 377 -10.08 -0.75 1.42
N ILE A 378 -9.30 -1.10 2.45
CA ILE A 378 -9.26 -2.46 3.02
C ILE A 378 -10.63 -2.83 3.64
N GLU A 379 -11.25 -1.92 4.39
CA GLU A 379 -12.57 -2.15 5.00
C GLU A 379 -13.65 -2.36 3.93
N THR A 380 -13.65 -1.53 2.88
CA THR A 380 -14.58 -1.66 1.75
C THR A 380 -14.42 -3.02 1.07
N GLN A 381 -13.18 -3.44 0.82
CA GLN A 381 -12.89 -4.73 0.21
C GLN A 381 -13.29 -5.91 1.11
N SER A 382 -13.02 -5.81 2.42
CA SER A 382 -13.41 -6.84 3.40
C SER A 382 -14.94 -7.03 3.43
N ASN A 383 -15.69 -5.93 3.45
CA ASN A 383 -17.15 -5.96 3.41
C ASN A 383 -17.67 -6.56 2.09
N PHE A 384 -17.05 -6.20 0.95
CA PHE A 384 -17.38 -6.79 -0.35
C PHE A 384 -17.16 -8.31 -0.35
N ILE A 385 -16.00 -8.78 0.13
CA ILE A 385 -15.69 -10.22 0.19
C ILE A 385 -16.63 -10.97 1.13
N SER A 386 -17.01 -10.38 2.27
CA SER A 386 -17.99 -10.98 3.18
C SER A 386 -19.33 -11.19 2.47
N ASN A 387 -19.85 -10.14 1.84
CA ASN A 387 -21.12 -10.19 1.10
C ASN A 387 -21.07 -11.16 -0.09
N LEU A 388 -19.94 -11.21 -0.81
CA LEU A 388 -19.71 -12.14 -1.90
C LEU A 388 -19.69 -13.59 -1.39
N THR A 389 -18.99 -13.84 -0.29
CA THR A 389 -18.91 -15.16 0.35
C THR A 389 -20.28 -15.65 0.78
N ASP A 390 -21.11 -14.79 1.37
CA ASP A 390 -22.45 -15.15 1.81
C ASP A 390 -23.41 -15.39 0.63
N SER A 391 -23.27 -14.60 -0.45
CA SER A 391 -24.02 -14.81 -1.69
C SER A 391 -23.65 -16.14 -2.36
N ILE A 392 -22.35 -16.50 -2.39
CA ILE A 392 -21.87 -17.77 -2.93
C ILE A 392 -22.34 -18.94 -2.05
N LYS A 393 -22.27 -18.83 -0.71
CA LYS A 393 -22.80 -19.85 0.21
C LYS A 393 -24.30 -20.08 0.00
N SER A 394 -25.07 -19.00 -0.13
CA SER A 394 -26.50 -19.09 -0.44
C SER A 394 -26.74 -19.77 -1.79
N GLY A 395 -25.97 -19.38 -2.83
CA GLY A 395 -26.00 -20.05 -4.14
C GLY A 395 -25.69 -21.54 -4.08
N ILE A 396 -24.63 -21.94 -3.35
CA ILE A 396 -24.30 -23.36 -3.10
C ILE A 396 -25.48 -24.06 -2.41
N GLY A 397 -26.07 -23.43 -1.40
CA GLY A 397 -27.21 -24.00 -0.66
C GLY A 397 -28.41 -24.25 -1.56
N THR A 398 -28.76 -23.29 -2.43
CA THR A 398 -29.86 -23.50 -3.40
C THR A 398 -29.60 -24.63 -4.41
N LEU A 399 -28.34 -24.94 -4.69
CA LEU A 399 -27.96 -25.99 -5.63
C LEU A 399 -27.90 -27.38 -4.99
N VAL A 400 -27.54 -27.45 -3.71
CA VAL A 400 -27.11 -28.71 -3.08
C VAL A 400 -27.90 -29.07 -1.84
N ASP A 401 -28.51 -28.11 -1.14
CA ASP A 401 -29.22 -28.40 0.11
C ASP A 401 -30.56 -29.08 -0.16
N ALA A 402 -30.92 -30.02 0.71
CA ALA A 402 -32.21 -30.70 0.64
C ALA A 402 -33.26 -29.95 1.47
N ASN A 403 -34.50 -29.95 0.97
CA ASN A 403 -35.66 -29.52 1.75
C ASN A 403 -35.98 -30.60 2.81
N MET A 404 -35.73 -30.30 4.09
CA MET A 404 -35.86 -31.27 5.17
C MET A 404 -37.32 -31.65 5.44
N GLU A 405 -38.25 -30.73 5.20
CA GLU A 405 -39.69 -30.96 5.36
C GLU A 405 -40.19 -31.98 4.33
N GLU A 406 -39.83 -31.79 3.05
CA GLU A 406 -40.16 -32.72 1.98
C GLU A 406 -39.48 -34.07 2.20
N ALA A 407 -38.19 -34.08 2.53
CA ALA A 407 -37.43 -35.30 2.78
C ALA A 407 -38.03 -36.09 3.96
N SER A 408 -38.44 -35.42 5.04
CA SER A 408 -39.06 -36.05 6.21
C SER A 408 -40.42 -36.64 5.89
N ALA A 409 -41.28 -35.90 5.17
CA ALA A 409 -42.57 -36.41 4.71
C ALA A 409 -42.40 -37.63 3.79
N ARG A 410 -41.42 -37.56 2.88
CA ARG A 410 -41.09 -38.65 1.97
C ARG A 410 -40.51 -39.87 2.69
N LEU A 411 -39.70 -39.68 3.73
CA LEU A 411 -39.18 -40.78 4.55
C LEU A 411 -40.31 -41.55 5.21
N GLN A 412 -41.25 -40.85 5.84
CA GLN A 412 -42.42 -41.46 6.46
C GLN A 412 -43.28 -42.21 5.44
N ALA A 413 -43.54 -41.59 4.28
CA ALA A 413 -44.27 -42.25 3.20
C ALA A 413 -43.56 -43.53 2.72
N LEU A 414 -42.23 -43.50 2.55
CA LEU A 414 -41.44 -44.66 2.13
C LEU A 414 -41.41 -45.76 3.18
N GLN A 415 -41.38 -45.42 4.48
CA GLN A 415 -41.48 -46.40 5.57
C GLN A 415 -42.83 -47.13 5.55
N VAL A 416 -43.93 -46.39 5.36
CA VAL A 416 -45.27 -46.98 5.23
C VAL A 416 -45.36 -47.83 3.96
N GLN A 417 -44.82 -47.36 2.83
CA GLN A 417 -44.77 -48.13 1.58
C GLN A 417 -43.92 -49.40 1.72
N GLN A 418 -42.83 -49.37 2.48
CA GLN A 418 -42.00 -50.55 2.76
C GLN A 418 -42.80 -51.59 3.55
N GLN A 419 -43.52 -51.16 4.59
CA GLN A 419 -44.37 -52.03 5.39
C GLN A 419 -45.49 -52.66 4.54
N LEU A 420 -46.17 -51.86 3.71
CA LEU A 420 -47.19 -52.33 2.76
C LEU A 420 -46.59 -53.23 1.68
N GLY A 421 -45.36 -52.97 1.23
CA GLY A 421 -44.64 -53.77 0.24
C GLY A 421 -44.27 -55.15 0.77
N VAL A 422 -43.80 -55.24 2.01
CA VAL A 422 -43.55 -56.52 2.70
C VAL A 422 -44.86 -57.31 2.87
N GLN A 423 -45.94 -56.62 3.26
CA GLN A 423 -47.26 -57.25 3.39
C GLN A 423 -47.79 -57.75 2.04
N SER A 424 -47.65 -56.94 0.97
CA SER A 424 -48.04 -57.30 -0.39
C SER A 424 -47.22 -58.47 -0.95
N LEU A 425 -45.92 -58.52 -0.66
CA LEU A 425 -45.05 -59.65 -1.00
C LEU A 425 -45.46 -60.92 -0.25
N SER A 426 -45.82 -60.81 1.04
CA SER A 426 -46.34 -61.93 1.83
C SER A 426 -47.65 -62.48 1.25
N ILE A 427 -48.60 -61.61 0.89
CA ILE A 427 -49.86 -61.99 0.22
C ILE A 427 -49.59 -62.62 -1.15
N ALA A 428 -48.68 -62.05 -1.95
CA ALA A 428 -48.30 -62.59 -3.24
C ALA A 428 -47.64 -63.99 -3.11
N ASN A 429 -46.88 -64.23 -2.05
CA ASN A 429 -46.29 -65.55 -1.75
C ASN A 429 -47.31 -66.58 -1.26
N GLN A 430 -48.47 -66.16 -0.75
CA GLN A 430 -49.57 -67.05 -0.35
C GLN A 430 -50.46 -67.47 -1.53
N ALA A 431 -50.46 -66.71 -2.65
CA ALA A 431 -51.31 -66.99 -3.81
C ALA A 431 -51.15 -68.41 -4.42
N PRO A 432 -49.96 -69.05 -4.45
CA PRO A 432 -49.83 -70.44 -4.91
C PRO A 432 -50.41 -71.49 -3.93
N GLN A 433 -50.59 -71.15 -2.65
CA GLN A 433 -51.11 -72.08 -1.64
C GLN A 433 -52.61 -72.34 -1.80
N SER A 434 -53.38 -71.39 -2.35
CA SER A 434 -54.79 -71.60 -2.67
C SER A 434 -55.01 -72.61 -3.81
N ILE A 435 -53.99 -72.83 -4.64
CA ILE A 435 -54.01 -73.86 -5.69
C ILE A 435 -53.77 -75.24 -5.07
N LEU A 436 -52.90 -75.35 -4.06
CA LEU A 436 -52.70 -76.58 -3.29
C LEU A 436 -53.97 -77.03 -2.55
N SER A 437 -54.85 -76.11 -2.13
CA SER A 437 -56.14 -76.47 -1.52
C SER A 437 -57.16 -77.07 -2.50
N LEU A 438 -56.98 -76.92 -3.82
CA LEU A 438 -57.83 -77.57 -4.82
C LEU A 438 -57.45 -79.05 -5.06
N PHE A 439 -56.27 -79.47 -4.60
CA PHE A 439 -55.77 -80.84 -4.68
C PHE A 439 -55.90 -81.59 -3.34
N ARG A 440 -56.66 -81.04 -2.39
CA ARG A 440 -56.98 -81.67 -1.10
C ARG A 440 -58.41 -82.15 -1.04
#